data_AF-A0A4R1YHC6-F1
#
_entry.id   AF-A0A4R1YHC6-F1
#
_cell.length_a   1.000
_cell.length_b   1.000
_cell.length_c   1.000
_cell.angle_alpha   90.00
_cell.angle_beta   90.00
_cell.angle_gamma   90.00
#
_symmetry.space_group_name_H-M   'P 1'
#
loop_
_entity.id
_entity.type
_entity.pdbx_description
1 polymer ?
#
loop_
_entity_poly.entity_id
_entity_poly.type
_entity_poly.pdbx_seq_one_letter_code
_entity_poly.pdbx_strand_id
1 'polypeptide(L)' 'MPKLTKRIVDAAEAQAAEYFVWDSDIPGFGLRVLPSGRKGYVVQYRAGRRSRRISLGLVLPPFHRTLRRLRFELR' A
#
# COMPACT_ATOMS: atom_id res chain seq x y z
N MET A 1 -2.43 -14.90 -10.31
CA MET A 1 -2.48 -13.85 -9.26
C MET A 1 -3.80 -13.11 -9.45
N PRO A 2 -4.49 -12.68 -8.39
CA PRO A 2 -5.73 -11.91 -8.52
C PRO A 2 -5.46 -10.47 -8.97
N LYS A 3 -6.42 -9.88 -9.68
CA LYS A 3 -6.44 -8.45 -9.98
C LYS A 3 -6.40 -7.64 -8.69
N LEU A 4 -5.54 -6.64 -8.60
CA LEU A 4 -5.42 -5.76 -7.45
C LEU A 4 -6.64 -4.82 -7.43
N THR A 5 -7.51 -5.02 -6.45
CA THR A 5 -8.71 -4.20 -6.24
C THR A 5 -8.59 -3.42 -4.95
N LYS A 6 -9.39 -2.34 -4.82
CA LYS A 6 -9.47 -1.57 -3.57
C LYS A 6 -9.73 -2.45 -2.34
N ARG A 7 -10.56 -3.49 -2.48
CA ARG A 7 -10.83 -4.45 -1.38
C ARG A 7 -9.57 -5.18 -0.92
N ILE A 8 -8.73 -5.63 -1.86
CA ILE A 8 -7.47 -6.29 -1.55
C ILE A 8 -6.49 -5.29 -0.92
N VAL A 9 -6.45 -4.05 -1.42
CA VAL A 9 -5.63 -2.97 -0.85
C VAL A 9 -6.03 -2.67 0.59
N ASP A 10 -7.33 -2.58 0.86
CA ASP A 10 -7.87 -2.30 2.19
C ASP A 10 -7.61 -3.47 3.14
N ALA A 11 -7.80 -4.71 2.69
CA ALA A 11 -7.61 -5.94 3.47
C ALA A 11 -6.13 -6.34 3.70
N ALA A 12 -5.18 -5.78 2.94
CA ALA A 12 -3.77 -6.11 3.10
C ALA A 12 -3.24 -5.64 4.47
N GLU A 13 -2.77 -6.55 5.32
CA GLU A 13 -2.26 -6.19 6.65
C GLU A 13 -0.74 -6.02 6.67
N ALA A 14 -0.24 -5.23 7.63
CA ALA A 14 1.20 -5.11 7.85
C ALA A 14 1.78 -6.45 8.33
N GLN A 15 2.94 -6.81 7.79
CA GLN A 15 3.69 -8.00 8.23
C GLN A 15 5.02 -7.58 8.83
N ALA A 16 5.75 -8.53 9.44
CA ALA A 16 7.06 -8.27 10.02
C ALA A 16 8.08 -7.77 8.98
N ALA A 17 7.92 -8.17 7.71
CA ALA A 17 8.73 -7.74 6.58
C ALA A 17 7.86 -7.05 5.53
N GLU A 18 8.49 -6.20 4.71
CA GLU A 18 7.80 -5.62 3.56
C GLU A 18 7.45 -6.70 2.53
N TYR A 19 6.28 -6.55 1.90
CA TYR A 19 5.86 -7.45 0.83
C TYR A 19 5.11 -6.70 -0.27
N PHE A 20 4.95 -7.38 -1.41
CA PHE A 20 4.34 -6.84 -2.61
C PHE A 20 3.14 -7.68 -3.04
N VAL A 21 2.04 -7.01 -3.35
CA VAL A 21 0.86 -7.62 -3.99
C VAL A 21 0.82 -7.12 -5.42
N TRP A 22 1.20 -7.96 -6.37
CA TRP A 22 1.21 -7.60 -7.80
C TRP A 22 -0.16 -7.78 -8.45
N ASP A 23 -0.49 -6.86 -9.34
CA ASP A 23 -1.67 -6.92 -10.18
C ASP A 23 -1.49 -7.91 -11.34
N SER A 24 -2.58 -8.55 -11.76
CA SER A 24 -2.59 -9.52 -12.87
C SER A 24 -2.73 -8.89 -14.25
N ASP A 25 -3.39 -7.75 -14.34
CA ASP A 25 -3.77 -7.11 -15.60
C ASP A 25 -2.69 -6.14 -16.07
N ILE A 26 -1.97 -5.53 -15.13
CA ILE A 26 -0.91 -4.54 -15.38
C ILE A 26 0.43 -5.10 -14.91
N PRO A 27 1.26 -5.64 -15.84
CA PRO A 27 2.57 -6.18 -15.51
C PRO A 27 3.44 -5.16 -14.80
N GLY A 28 3.95 -5.56 -13.63
CA GLY A 28 4.83 -4.72 -12.82
C GLY A 28 4.11 -3.65 -12.02
N PHE A 29 2.79 -3.54 -12.02
CA PHE A 29 2.05 -2.71 -11.08
C PHE A 29 1.66 -3.50 -9.82
N GLY A 30 1.78 -2.90 -8.64
CA GLY A 30 1.43 -3.56 -7.40
C GLY A 30 1.30 -2.64 -6.20
N LEU A 31 0.91 -3.23 -5.07
CA LEU A 31 0.88 -2.61 -3.76
C LEU A 31 2.12 -3.04 -2.97
N ARG A 32 2.88 -2.07 -2.45
CA ARG A 32 3.90 -2.29 -1.42
C ARG A 32 3.28 -2.06 -0.06
N VAL A 33 3.42 -3.03 0.84
CA VAL A 33 3.00 -2.93 2.23
C VAL A 33 4.23 -2.94 3.11
N LEU A 34 4.43 -1.88 3.88
CA LEU A 34 5.54 -1.73 4.82
C LEU A 34 5.15 -2.32 6.19
N PRO A 35 6.12 -2.78 6.99
CA PRO A 35 5.86 -3.22 8.37
C PRO A 35 5.21 -2.15 9.26
N SER A 36 5.37 -0.88 8.91
CA SER A 36 4.71 0.25 9.59
C SER A 36 3.21 0.37 9.27
N GLY A 37 2.65 -0.50 8.43
CA GLY A 37 1.27 -0.40 7.94
C GLY A 37 1.07 0.64 6.84
N ARG A 38 2.12 1.37 6.45
CA ARG A 38 2.09 2.25 5.28
C ARG A 38 1.97 1.41 4.01
N LYS A 39 0.99 1.75 3.19
CA LYS A 39 0.74 1.12 1.90
C LYS A 39 1.06 2.13 0.80
N GLY A 40 1.61 1.68 -0.32
CA GLY A 40 1.92 2.54 -1.46
C GLY A 40 1.91 1.78 -2.76
N TYR A 41 1.45 2.42 -3.84
CA TYR A 41 1.48 1.80 -5.15
C TYR A 41 2.90 1.83 -5.71
N VAL A 42 3.30 0.76 -6.38
CA VAL A 42 4.60 0.61 -7.02
C VAL A 42 4.45 0.17 -8.46
N VAL A 43 5.36 0.66 -9.30
CA VAL A 43 5.55 0.15 -10.66
C VAL A 43 6.99 -0.31 -10.80
N GLN A 44 7.15 -1.56 -11.20
CA GLN A 44 8.40 -2.15 -11.62
C GLN A 44 8.39 -2.26 -13.14
N TYR A 45 9.35 -1.61 -13.78
CA TYR A 45 9.48 -1.59 -15.23
C TYR A 45 10.94 -1.79 -15.62
N ARG A 46 11.16 -2.13 -16.90
CA ARG A 46 12.51 -2.21 -17.46
C ARG A 46 12.82 -0.93 -18.22
N ALA A 47 13.94 -0.31 -17.90
CA ALA A 47 14.52 0.79 -18.66
C ALA A 47 15.82 0.28 -19.29
N GLY A 48 15.76 -0.11 -20.56
CA GLY A 48 16.85 -0.83 -21.22
C GLY A 48 17.17 -2.15 -20.52
N ARG A 49 18.44 -2.36 -20.16
CA ARG A 49 18.91 -3.60 -19.50
C ARG A 49 18.70 -3.63 -17.98
N ARG A 50 18.17 -2.57 -17.36
CA ARG A 50 18.02 -2.48 -15.90
C ARG A 50 16.55 -2.54 -15.50
N SER A 51 16.25 -3.38 -14.51
CA SER A 51 14.97 -3.34 -13.79
C SER A 51 15.00 -2.14 -12.84
N ARG A 52 13.97 -1.30 -12.92
CA ARG A 52 13.76 -0.16 -12.02
C ARG A 52 12.42 -0.30 -11.32
N ARG A 53 12.32 0.28 -10.12
CA ARG A 53 11.08 0.35 -9.35
C ARG A 53 10.84 1.78 -8.91
N ILE A 54 9.64 2.29 -9.15
CA ILE A 54 9.18 3.60 -8.71
C ILE A 54 7.97 3.41 -7.80
N SER A 55 7.93 4.17 -6.71
CA SER A 55 6.73 4.27 -5.87
C SER A 55 5.89 5.43 -6.40
N LEU A 56 4.63 5.17 -6.74
CA LEU A 56 3.70 6.15 -7.32
C LEU A 56 3.04 7.04 -6.27
N GLY A 57 3.21 6.73 -4.99
CA GLY A 57 2.66 7.50 -3.88
C GLY A 57 2.16 6.61 -2.75
N LEU A 58 1.83 7.26 -1.63
CA LEU A 58 1.19 6.59 -0.50
C LEU A 58 -0.27 6.35 -0.81
N VAL A 59 -0.78 5.18 -0.47
CA VAL A 59 -2.22 4.96 -0.35
C VAL A 59 -2.66 5.81 0.84
N LEU A 60 -3.37 6.90 0.57
CA LEU A 60 -3.95 7.70 1.63
C LEU A 60 -4.87 6.76 2.44
N PRO A 61 -4.77 6.76 3.78
CA PRO A 61 -5.73 6.02 4.58
C PRO A 61 -7.13 6.48 4.19
N PRO A 62 -8.13 5.59 4.15
CA PRO A 62 -9.51 6.04 4.02
C PRO A 62 -9.74 7.11 5.07
N PHE A 63 -10.15 8.30 4.63
CA PHE A 63 -10.42 9.46 5.47
C PHE A 63 -11.51 9.07 6.48
N HIS A 64 -11.15 8.52 7.63
CA HIS A 64 -12.07 8.30 8.73
C HIS A 64 -11.34 8.16 10.09
N ARG A 65 -11.55 9.20 10.91
CA ARG A 65 -11.52 9.23 12.38
C ARG A 65 -10.18 8.96 13.09
N THR A 66 -9.36 9.99 13.13
CA THR A 66 -8.68 10.36 14.38
C THR A 66 -9.64 11.16 15.27
N LEU A 67 -10.71 10.51 15.75
CA LEU A 67 -11.47 10.98 16.93
C LEU A 67 -11.45 9.90 17.99
N ARG A 68 -10.24 9.47 18.36
CA ARG A 68 -10.02 8.63 19.53
C ARG A 68 -8.83 9.10 20.37
N ARG A 69 -8.65 10.41 20.46
CA ARG A 69 -7.73 11.04 21.42
C ARG A 69 -8.13 12.47 21.84
N LEU A 70 -9.42 12.74 21.99
CA LEU A 70 -9.94 13.89 22.77
C LEU A 70 -11.27 13.48 23.41
N ARG A 71 -11.20 12.50 24.31
CA ARG A 71 -12.22 12.27 25.34
C ARG A 71 -11.51 11.70 26.58
N PHE A 72 -10.64 12.53 27.15
CA PHE A 72 -10.17 12.42 28.53
C PHE A 72 -9.67 13.81 28.95
N GLU A 73 -10.59 14.76 28.98
CA GLU A 73 -10.45 15.99 29.77
C GLU A 73 -11.87 16.52 30.00
N LEU A 74 -12.57 15.82 30.88
CA LEU A 74 -13.64 16.39 31.69
C LEU A 74 -13.28 16.03 33.13
N ARG A 75 -12.50 16.89 33.78
CA ARG A 75 -12.77 17.38 35.14
C ARG A 75 -11.89 18.57 35.47
#